data_AF-A0A7V8VUR0-F1
#
_entry.id   AF-A0A7V8VUR0-F1
#
_cell.length_a   1.000
_cell.length_b   1.000
_cell.length_c   1.000
_cell.angle_alpha   90.00
_cell.angle_beta   90.00
_cell.angle_gamma   90.00
#
_symmetry.space_group_name_H-M   'P 1'
#
loop_
_entity.id
_entity.type
_entity.pdbx_description
1 polymer ?
#
loop_
_entity_poly.entity_id
_entity_poly.type
_entity_poly.pdbx_seq_one_letter_code
_entity_poly.pdbx_strand_id
1 'polypeptide(L)' 'MNSIPQVPQPQNEPILSYAPDTPERQELKAALERMAGERIEIPLIIGGKE' A
#
# COMPACT_ATOMS: atom_id res chain seq x y z
N MET A 1 -4.12 33.38 -4.38
CA MET A 1 -3.41 32.43 -5.26
C MET A 1 -4.34 32.10 -6.42
N ASN A 2 -4.07 32.60 -7.63
CA ASN A 2 -4.85 32.28 -8.83
C ASN A 2 -3.93 31.54 -9.81
N SER A 3 -3.89 30.21 -9.73
CA SER A 3 -3.12 29.34 -10.62
C SER A 3 -3.92 28.08 -10.94
N ILE A 4 -3.81 27.60 -12.18
CA ILE A 4 -4.36 26.29 -12.58
C ILE A 4 -3.34 25.22 -12.14
N PRO A 5 -3.66 24.35 -11.17
CA PRO A 5 -2.72 23.32 -10.75
C PRO A 5 -2.49 22.33 -11.91
N GLN A 6 -1.23 22.05 -12.20
CA GLN A 6 -0.85 20.97 -13.12
C GLN A 6 -0.56 19.73 -12.30
N VAL A 7 -1.29 18.64 -12.60
CA VAL A 7 -0.97 17.32 -12.05
C VAL A 7 0.31 16.79 -12.71
N PRO A 8 1.17 16.06 -11.97
CA PRO A 8 2.34 15.43 -12.56
C PRO A 8 1.90 14.42 -13.62
N GLN A 9 2.72 14.25 -14.67
CA GLN A 9 2.47 13.22 -15.66
C GLN A 9 2.58 11.83 -15.01
N PRO A 10 1.62 10.92 -15.25
CA PRO A 10 1.68 9.58 -14.68
C PRO A 10 2.89 8.84 -15.24
N GLN A 11 3.61 8.16 -14.36
CA GLN A 11 4.71 7.24 -14.72
C GLN A 11 4.41 5.87 -14.10
N ASN A 12 4.83 4.81 -14.77
CA ASN A 12 4.66 3.45 -14.25
C ASN A 12 5.51 3.28 -12.99
N GLU A 13 4.91 2.70 -11.94
CA GLU A 13 5.63 2.31 -10.74
C GLU A 13 6.63 1.18 -11.06
N PRO A 14 7.87 1.24 -10.55
CA PRO A 14 8.86 0.18 -10.76
C PRO A 14 8.41 -1.15 -10.13
N ILE A 15 8.73 -2.26 -10.81
CA ILE A 15 8.54 -3.60 -10.26
C ILE A 15 9.70 -3.91 -9.31
N LEU A 16 9.38 -4.16 -8.05
CA LEU A 16 10.38 -4.59 -7.06
C LEU A 16 10.78 -6.05 -7.25
N SER A 17 12.04 -6.37 -6.93
CA SER A 17 12.62 -7.69 -7.20
C SER A 17 12.23 -8.77 -6.19
N TYR A 18 12.09 -8.39 -4.91
CA TYR A 18 11.92 -9.31 -3.79
C TYR A 18 12.97 -10.45 -3.76
N ALA A 19 14.17 -10.18 -4.26
CA ALA A 19 15.28 -11.12 -4.24
C ALA A 19 15.69 -11.46 -2.78
N PRO A 20 16.50 -12.52 -2.55
CA PRO A 20 17.07 -12.76 -1.23
C PRO A 20 17.78 -11.50 -0.68
N ASP A 21 17.65 -11.27 0.62
CA ASP A 21 18.27 -10.18 1.37
C ASP A 21 17.86 -8.74 1.01
N THR A 22 16.82 -8.56 0.18
CA THR A 22 16.29 -7.22 -0.12
C THR A 22 15.34 -6.71 0.96
N PRO A 23 15.32 -5.38 1.23
CA PRO A 23 14.42 -4.80 2.24
C PRO A 23 12.95 -5.03 1.92
N GLU A 24 12.54 -4.94 0.65
CA GLU A 24 11.15 -5.16 0.26
C GLU A 24 10.67 -6.59 0.58
N ARG A 25 11.57 -7.58 0.54
CA ARG A 25 11.25 -8.96 0.92
C ARG A 25 11.09 -9.12 2.43
N GLN A 26 11.86 -8.38 3.21
CA GLN A 26 11.75 -8.39 4.67
C GLN A 26 10.43 -7.74 5.10
N GLU A 27 10.10 -6.57 4.53
CA GLU A 27 8.83 -5.88 4.77
C GLU A 27 7.63 -6.74 4.40
N LEU A 28 7.69 -7.42 3.24
CA LEU A 28 6.63 -8.33 2.81
C LEU A 28 6.41 -9.47 3.81
N LYS A 29 7.49 -10.12 4.29
CA LYS A 29 7.37 -11.19 5.28
C LYS A 29 6.78 -10.70 6.59
N ALA A 30 7.24 -9.55 7.09
CA ALA A 30 6.73 -8.95 8.32
C ALA A 30 5.22 -8.61 8.21
N ALA A 31 4.79 -8.08 7.06
CA ALA A 31 3.38 -7.80 6.80
C ALA A 31 2.53 -9.09 6.77
N LEU A 32 3.03 -10.15 6.12
CA LEU A 32 2.35 -11.45 6.05
C LEU A 32 2.22 -12.10 7.44
N GLU A 33 3.28 -12.10 8.24
CA GLU A 33 3.27 -12.62 9.61
C GLU A 33 2.26 -11.88 10.49
N ARG A 34 2.26 -10.54 10.42
CA ARG A 34 1.32 -9.69 11.14
C ARG A 34 -0.13 -10.01 10.73
N MET A 35 -0.41 -10.01 9.44
CA MET A 35 -1.77 -10.26 8.93
C MET A 35 -2.26 -11.69 9.22
N ALA A 36 -1.37 -12.68 9.22
CA ALA A 36 -1.72 -14.06 9.54
C ALA A 36 -2.08 -14.25 11.03
N GLY A 37 -1.48 -13.45 11.93
CA GLY A 37 -1.77 -13.45 13.36
C GLY A 37 -2.98 -12.63 13.77
N GLU A 38 -3.46 -11.73 12.91
CA GLU A 38 -4.58 -10.85 13.18
C GLU A 38 -5.88 -11.40 12.58
N ARG A 39 -6.97 -11.35 13.35
CA ARG A 39 -8.33 -11.54 12.84
C ARG A 39 -9.08 -10.24 13.00
N ILE A 40 -9.18 -9.48 11.91
CA ILE A 40 -9.90 -8.22 11.87
C ILE A 40 -11.34 -8.43 11.42
N GLU A 41 -12.23 -7.55 11.88
CA GLU A 41 -13.56 -7.39 11.29
C GLU A 41 -13.43 -6.63 9.96
N ILE A 42 -14.21 -7.02 8.95
CA ILE A 42 -14.28 -6.33 7.66
C ILE A 42 -15.66 -5.66 7.60
N PRO A 43 -15.80 -4.41 8.08
CA PRO A 43 -17.09 -3.73 8.13
C PRO A 43 -17.55 -3.25 6.75
N LEU A 44 -18.85 -2.95 6.64
CA LEU A 44 -19.42 -2.34 5.45
C LEU A 44 -19.28 -0.82 5.53
N ILE A 45 -18.36 -0.24 4.78
CA ILE A 45 -18.22 1.21 4.74
C ILE A 45 -19.23 1.82 3.76
N ILE A 46 -20.34 2.39 4.26
CA ILE A 46 -21.35 3.07 3.44
C ILE A 46 -21.37 4.57 3.78
N GLY A 47 -21.00 5.41 2.81
CA GLY A 47 -20.93 6.86 3.01
C GLY A 47 -19.87 7.30 4.03
N GLY A 48 -18.82 6.50 4.23
CA GLY A 48 -17.74 6.78 5.18
C GLY A 48 -18.05 6.40 6.63
N LYS A 49 -19.11 5.61 6.87
CA LYS A 49 -19.45 5.05 8.18
C LYS A 49 -19.38 3.53 8.12
N GLU A 50 -18.85 2.94 9.19
CA GLU A 50 -18.76 1.49 9.44
C GLU A 50 -20.13 0.83 9.69
#